data_AF-A0AAN5DFU5-F1
#
_entry.id   AF-A0AAN5DFU5-F1
#
_cell.length_a   1.000
_cell.length_b   1.000
_cell.length_c   1.000
_cell.angle_alpha   90.00
_cell.angle_beta   90.00
_cell.angle_gamma   90.00
#
_symmetry.space_group_name_H-M   'P 1'
#
loop_
_entity.id
_entity.type
_entity.pdbx_description
1 polymer ?
#
loop_
_entity_poly.entity_id
_entity_poly.type
_entity_poly.pdbx_seq_one_letter_code
_entity_poly.pdbx_strand_id
1 'polypeptide(L)'
;PTVPVDSPLPLPPAGSHERSRERAGSHEQNAILEEVIQEEAIQLPPGTQVSFLFSKIGFRVEINHVIIFQFEQPAPIFQQPQLVPPPQLQFGGGGGGGQWCFTGDSIVELMDGTTKRMDQLNKKDWVLAVSNNQLEYVPVEFWLHRIPSQEAEFNEFEMEDGKTIKITDKHYIFKGDCSRVGTGPIELNTLPQDAVFADQVHAGDCLYTLAEDKEMHEVRVVRADKVTQTGIYAPMTSSGRIVVNGVHASCHNILQEHTSGHAFF
;
A
#
# COMPACT_ATOMS: atom_id res chain seq x y z
N PRO A 1 -12.25 47.27 -42.68
CA PRO A 1 -13.65 46.79 -42.49
C PRO A 1 -13.76 46.03 -41.17
N THR A 2 -14.03 46.81 -40.13
CA THR A 2 -14.29 46.45 -38.73
C THR A 2 -15.72 45.96 -38.56
N VAL A 3 -15.93 44.80 -37.94
CA VAL A 3 -17.22 44.35 -37.35
C VAL A 3 -16.89 43.52 -36.08
N PRO A 4 -17.65 43.65 -34.97
CA PRO A 4 -17.09 43.78 -33.63
C PRO A 4 -17.26 42.56 -32.69
N VAL A 5 -16.62 42.70 -31.53
CA VAL A 5 -16.63 41.87 -30.32
C VAL A 5 -17.93 42.05 -29.50
N ASP A 6 -18.26 41.00 -28.74
CA ASP A 6 -19.17 40.88 -27.58
C ASP A 6 -20.70 40.79 -27.76
N SER A 7 -21.23 39.61 -27.40
CA SER A 7 -22.48 39.46 -26.62
C SER A 7 -22.47 38.09 -25.89
N PRO A 8 -22.62 38.04 -24.55
CA PRO A 8 -22.63 36.79 -23.79
C PRO A 8 -23.91 35.98 -24.01
N LEU A 9 -23.78 34.64 -23.97
CA LEU A 9 -24.90 33.71 -23.99
C LEU A 9 -25.78 33.85 -22.73
N PRO A 10 -27.13 33.82 -22.85
CA PRO A 10 -28.02 33.89 -21.69
C PRO A 10 -28.05 32.57 -20.91
N LEU A 11 -27.94 32.67 -19.57
CA LEU A 11 -28.23 31.57 -18.64
C LEU A 11 -29.75 31.31 -18.58
N PRO A 12 -30.20 30.06 -18.50
CA PRO A 12 -31.61 29.74 -18.25
C PRO A 12 -31.99 30.00 -16.77
N PRO A 13 -33.27 30.30 -16.49
CA PRO A 13 -33.71 30.86 -15.21
C PRO A 13 -33.79 29.84 -14.07
N ALA A 14 -33.46 30.32 -12.87
CA ALA A 14 -33.78 29.69 -11.59
C ALA A 14 -35.28 29.72 -11.33
N GLY A 15 -35.89 28.55 -11.13
CA GLY A 15 -37.28 28.35 -10.74
C GLY A 15 -37.38 27.56 -9.45
N SER A 16 -37.84 28.25 -8.41
CA SER A 16 -38.15 27.82 -7.05
C SER A 16 -39.41 26.97 -6.96
N HIS A 17 -39.42 25.92 -6.12
CA HIS A 17 -40.57 25.59 -5.27
C HIS A 17 -40.11 24.92 -3.96
N GLU A 18 -40.33 25.68 -2.87
CA GLU A 18 -40.61 25.27 -1.49
C GLU A 18 -41.59 24.07 -1.42
N ARG A 19 -41.75 23.29 -0.35
CA ARG A 19 -41.14 23.07 0.97
C ARG A 19 -42.00 21.96 1.57
N SER A 20 -41.41 20.87 2.03
CA SER A 20 -42.06 20.00 3.02
C SER A 20 -41.01 19.53 4.02
N ARG A 21 -41.17 20.04 5.24
CA ARG A 21 -40.51 19.57 6.46
C ARG A 21 -40.91 18.12 6.70
N GLU A 22 -39.94 17.28 7.02
CA GLU A 22 -40.10 16.29 8.09
C GLU A 22 -38.74 16.00 8.73
N ARG A 23 -38.81 15.71 10.02
CA ARG A 23 -37.74 15.78 11.02
C ARG A 23 -37.52 14.36 11.55
N ALA A 24 -36.35 13.80 11.30
CA ALA A 24 -35.69 12.70 12.02
C ALA A 24 -34.36 12.47 11.29
N GLY A 25 -33.21 12.15 11.85
CA GLY A 25 -32.80 11.74 13.19
C GLY A 25 -31.35 11.35 12.99
N SER A 26 -30.42 12.00 13.69
CA SER A 26 -28.99 11.72 13.65
C SER A 26 -28.74 10.32 14.21
N HIS A 27 -28.38 9.33 13.39
CA HIS A 27 -27.67 8.10 13.78
C HIS A 27 -27.49 7.19 12.55
N GLU A 28 -26.61 7.55 11.61
CA GLU A 28 -26.31 6.66 10.47
C GLU A 28 -24.88 6.86 9.93
N GLN A 29 -23.92 7.09 10.83
CA GLN A 29 -22.49 7.22 10.48
C GLN A 29 -21.59 6.14 11.10
N ASN A 30 -22.18 5.09 11.70
CA ASN A 30 -21.42 4.01 12.37
C ASN A 30 -21.79 2.59 11.89
N ALA A 31 -22.43 2.40 10.74
CA ALA A 31 -23.02 1.10 10.37
C ALA A 31 -22.39 0.38 9.16
N ILE A 32 -21.20 0.77 8.68
CA ILE A 32 -20.50 0.05 7.57
C ILE A 32 -19.09 -0.39 8.00
N LEU A 33 -18.88 -0.64 9.30
CA LEU A 33 -17.62 -1.19 9.83
C LEU A 33 -17.77 -2.57 10.50
N GLU A 34 -18.90 -3.26 10.30
CA GLU A 34 -19.15 -4.60 10.85
C GLU A 34 -19.67 -5.59 9.79
N GLU A 35 -19.17 -5.50 8.55
CA GLU A 35 -19.45 -6.53 7.54
C GLU A 35 -18.17 -7.07 6.90
N VAL A 36 -17.21 -7.48 7.74
CA VAL A 36 -16.16 -8.45 7.40
C VAL A 36 -15.85 -9.22 8.69
N ILE A 37 -15.70 -10.54 8.61
CA ILE A 37 -15.60 -11.54 9.71
C ILE A 37 -16.96 -12.14 10.10
N GLN A 38 -17.54 -12.90 9.18
CA GLN A 38 -18.22 -14.14 9.54
C GLN A 38 -17.60 -15.27 8.73
N GLU A 39 -16.52 -15.85 9.24
CA GLU A 39 -16.13 -17.21 8.88
C GLU A 39 -16.52 -18.14 10.04
N GLU A 40 -17.11 -19.27 9.66
CA GLU A 40 -17.94 -20.15 10.48
C GLU A 40 -17.16 -20.83 11.61
N ALA A 41 -17.32 -20.34 12.84
CA ALA A 41 -16.95 -21.10 14.03
C ALA A 41 -18.06 -22.12 14.36
N ILE A 42 -17.83 -23.39 14.06
CA ILE A 42 -18.70 -24.49 14.51
C ILE A 42 -18.63 -24.57 16.05
N GLN A 43 -19.70 -24.20 16.73
CA GLN A 43 -19.84 -24.40 18.17
C GLN A 43 -20.25 -25.85 18.46
N LEU A 44 -19.36 -26.62 19.09
CA LEU A 44 -19.72 -27.92 19.66
C LEU A 44 -20.51 -27.72 20.96
N PRO A 45 -21.53 -28.55 21.24
CA PRO A 45 -22.33 -28.42 22.46
C PRO A 45 -21.49 -28.70 23.73
N PRO A 46 -21.85 -28.09 24.87
CA PRO A 46 -21.09 -28.21 26.12
C PRO A 46 -21.11 -29.66 26.64
N GLY A 47 -19.92 -30.23 26.87
CA GLY A 47 -19.72 -31.61 27.34
C GLY A 47 -18.95 -32.53 26.36
N THR A 48 -18.54 -32.02 25.20
CA THR A 48 -17.80 -32.83 24.21
C THR A 48 -16.35 -33.09 24.67
N GLN A 49 -16.07 -34.31 25.12
CA GLN A 49 -14.71 -34.79 25.39
C GLN A 49 -14.05 -35.25 24.08
N VAL A 50 -13.00 -34.56 23.64
CA VAL A 50 -12.18 -35.01 22.50
C VAL A 50 -11.06 -35.90 23.02
N SER A 51 -11.19 -37.21 22.85
CA SER A 51 -10.17 -38.19 23.22
C SER A 51 -9.09 -38.29 22.14
N PHE A 52 -7.93 -37.71 22.40
CA PHE A 52 -6.75 -37.93 21.56
C PHE A 52 -6.11 -39.29 21.93
N LEU A 53 -6.23 -40.28 21.04
CA LEU A 53 -5.45 -41.51 21.14
C LEU A 53 -3.99 -41.24 20.74
N PHE A 54 -3.11 -41.11 21.73
CA PHE A 54 -1.67 -41.16 21.49
C PHE A 54 -1.17 -42.60 21.55
N SER A 55 -0.63 -43.07 20.42
CA SER A 55 0.02 -44.37 20.26
C SER A 55 1.30 -44.44 21.10
N LYS A 56 1.48 -45.57 21.79
CA LYS A 56 2.60 -45.86 22.70
C LYS A 56 3.93 -45.99 21.94
N ILE A 57 4.93 -45.20 22.28
CA ILE A 57 6.34 -45.60 22.24
C ILE A 57 6.97 -45.13 23.54
N GLY A 58 7.38 -46.10 24.36
CA GLY A 58 7.82 -45.87 25.72
C GLY A 58 9.30 -45.49 25.81
N PHE A 59 9.61 -44.64 26.78
CA PHE A 59 10.90 -44.65 27.47
C PHE A 59 10.64 -44.46 28.96
N ARG A 60 11.21 -45.36 29.75
CA ARG A 60 11.07 -45.45 31.20
C ARG A 60 12.34 -44.83 31.79
N VAL A 61 12.22 -43.75 32.54
CA VAL A 61 13.30 -43.23 33.39
C VAL A 61 12.80 -43.22 34.82
N GLU A 62 13.38 -44.08 35.66
CA GLU A 62 13.12 -44.15 37.08
C GLU A 62 13.76 -42.96 37.78
N ILE A 63 12.97 -42.20 38.55
CA ILE A 63 13.48 -41.24 39.52
C ILE A 63 13.19 -41.75 40.93
N ASN A 64 14.26 -41.99 41.66
CA ASN A 64 14.28 -42.45 43.03
C ASN A 64 14.66 -41.26 43.93
N HIS A 65 13.92 -41.11 45.02
CA HIS A 65 14.17 -40.27 46.21
C HIS A 65 13.63 -38.82 46.24
N VAL A 66 12.85 -38.61 47.30
CA VAL A 66 12.12 -37.43 47.77
C VAL A 66 13.04 -36.54 48.59
N ILE A 67 12.99 -35.23 48.38
CA ILE A 67 13.26 -34.23 49.43
C ILE A 67 12.22 -33.11 49.28
N ILE A 68 11.30 -32.99 50.24
CA ILE A 68 10.31 -31.92 50.32
C ILE A 68 10.93 -30.79 51.14
N PHE A 69 11.27 -29.67 50.49
CA PHE A 69 11.48 -28.40 51.17
C PHE A 69 10.15 -27.63 51.14
N GLN A 70 9.52 -27.43 52.29
CA GLN A 70 8.41 -26.48 52.41
C GLN A 70 8.98 -25.06 52.43
N PHE A 71 8.82 -24.33 51.33
CA PHE A 71 8.97 -22.89 51.28
C PHE A 71 7.56 -22.27 51.22
N GLU A 72 7.12 -21.62 52.30
CA GLU A 72 5.96 -20.72 52.24
C GLU A 72 6.32 -19.53 51.34
N GLN A 73 5.74 -19.48 50.14
CA GLN A 73 5.81 -18.31 49.26
C GLN A 73 4.66 -17.35 49.64
N PRO A 74 4.92 -16.06 49.94
CA PRO A 74 3.84 -15.09 50.14
C PRO A 74 3.10 -14.86 48.81
N ALA A 75 1.77 -14.73 48.89
CA ALA A 75 0.91 -14.56 47.72
C ALA A 75 1.32 -13.32 46.89
N PRO A 76 1.30 -13.41 45.54
CA PRO A 76 1.62 -12.27 44.69
C PRO A 76 0.57 -11.18 44.85
N ILE A 77 1.02 -9.94 45.08
CA ILE A 77 0.16 -8.76 45.04
C ILE A 77 -0.19 -8.50 43.58
N PHE A 78 -1.43 -8.75 43.19
CA PHE A 78 -1.95 -8.35 41.88
C PHE A 78 -2.12 -6.82 41.86
N GLN A 79 -1.20 -6.11 41.20
CA GLN A 79 -1.44 -4.71 40.84
C GLN A 79 -2.32 -4.67 39.59
N GLN A 80 -3.41 -3.92 39.64
CA GLN A 80 -4.28 -3.72 38.48
C GLN A 80 -3.50 -2.99 37.37
N PRO A 81 -3.57 -3.43 36.10
CA PRO A 81 -2.93 -2.71 35.01
C PRO A 81 -3.53 -1.30 34.94
N GLN A 82 -2.68 -0.29 35.05
CA GLN A 82 -3.11 1.08 34.79
C GLN A 82 -3.46 1.17 33.30
N LEU A 83 -4.69 1.61 33.00
CA LEU A 83 -5.13 1.90 31.63
C LEU A 83 -4.28 3.06 31.09
N VAL A 84 -3.21 2.73 30.38
CA VAL A 84 -2.51 3.70 29.55
C VAL A 84 -3.46 3.98 28.38
N PRO A 85 -3.93 5.23 28.18
CA PRO A 85 -4.70 5.53 26.99
C PRO A 85 -3.85 5.19 25.75
N PRO A 86 -4.44 4.62 24.69
CA PRO A 86 -3.70 4.36 23.47
C PRO A 86 -3.05 5.67 22.98
N PRO A 87 -1.83 5.62 22.43
CA PRO A 87 -1.20 6.81 21.89
C PRO A 87 -2.16 7.43 20.88
N GLN A 88 -2.59 8.66 21.12
CA GLN A 88 -3.41 9.39 20.17
C GLN A 88 -2.54 9.65 18.94
N LEU A 89 -2.80 8.94 17.85
CA LEU A 89 -2.28 9.29 16.53
C LEU A 89 -2.77 10.70 16.20
N GLN A 90 -1.91 11.68 16.44
CA GLN A 90 -2.14 13.05 16.00
C GLN A 90 -2.03 13.07 14.47
N PHE A 91 -3.17 13.02 13.79
CA PHE A 91 -3.29 13.50 12.42
C PHE A 91 -3.18 15.03 12.44
N GLY A 92 -1.96 15.52 12.67
CA GLY A 92 -1.60 16.91 12.45
C GLY A 92 -1.46 17.14 10.94
N GLY A 93 -2.30 18.00 10.39
CA GLY A 93 -2.19 18.44 9.00
C GLY A 93 -0.81 19.04 8.72
N GLY A 94 -0.17 18.56 7.66
CA GLY A 94 1.11 19.07 7.16
C GLY A 94 2.12 17.95 6.91
N GLY A 95 2.26 17.56 5.63
CA GLY A 95 3.40 16.79 5.13
C GLY A 95 3.13 15.29 4.98
N GLY A 96 2.91 14.86 3.74
CA GLY A 96 2.82 13.44 3.33
C GLY A 96 4.12 12.63 3.50
N GLY A 97 5.07 13.10 4.31
CA GLY A 97 6.39 12.49 4.51
C GLY A 97 6.38 11.13 5.24
N GLY A 98 5.22 10.66 5.70
CA GLY A 98 5.03 9.30 6.24
C GLY A 98 4.19 8.37 5.37
N GLN A 99 3.88 8.78 4.13
CA GLN A 99 2.95 8.07 3.26
C GLN A 99 3.71 7.35 2.12
N TRP A 100 3.09 6.31 1.55
CA TRP A 100 3.60 5.54 0.41
C TRP A 100 2.62 5.69 -0.77
N CYS A 101 2.55 6.88 -1.38
CA CYS A 101 1.49 7.22 -2.31
C CYS A 101 2.00 7.77 -3.64
N PHE A 102 1.23 7.49 -4.69
CA PHE A 102 1.29 8.12 -6.00
C PHE A 102 0.35 9.34 -6.06
N THR A 103 0.60 10.22 -7.04
CA THR A 103 -0.29 11.33 -7.38
C THR A 103 -1.52 10.87 -8.17
N GLY A 104 -2.62 11.63 -8.11
CA GLY A 104 -3.85 11.28 -8.81
C GLY A 104 -3.77 11.31 -10.35
N ASP A 105 -2.84 12.08 -10.91
CA ASP A 105 -2.59 12.18 -12.34
C ASP A 105 -1.61 11.13 -12.88
N SER A 106 -1.04 10.29 -12.01
CA SER A 106 -0.25 9.13 -12.43
C SER A 106 -1.08 8.16 -13.27
N ILE A 107 -0.46 7.51 -14.25
CA ILE A 107 -1.10 6.66 -15.25
C ILE A 107 -0.69 5.20 -15.05
N VAL A 108 -1.67 4.30 -15.15
CA VAL A 108 -1.45 2.85 -15.17
C VAL A 108 -2.01 2.26 -16.46
N GLU A 109 -1.36 1.22 -16.97
CA GLU A 109 -1.85 0.45 -18.11
C GLU A 109 -2.75 -0.69 -17.64
N LEU A 110 -3.85 -0.91 -18.36
CA LEU A 110 -4.82 -1.96 -18.11
C LEU A 110 -4.63 -3.15 -19.04
N MET A 111 -5.19 -4.30 -18.65
CA MET A 111 -5.12 -5.55 -19.42
C MET A 111 -5.68 -5.46 -20.85
N ASP A 112 -6.56 -4.51 -21.15
CA ASP A 112 -7.09 -4.27 -22.50
C ASP A 112 -6.18 -3.35 -23.35
N GLY A 113 -5.02 -2.96 -22.83
CA GLY A 113 -4.06 -2.05 -23.48
C GLY A 113 -4.42 -0.57 -23.35
N THR A 114 -5.55 -0.24 -22.71
CA THR A 114 -5.88 1.16 -22.40
C THR A 114 -5.13 1.64 -21.16
N THR A 115 -5.23 2.93 -20.86
CA THR A 115 -4.63 3.53 -19.67
C THR A 115 -5.69 4.23 -18.81
N LYS A 116 -5.44 4.29 -17.51
CA LYS A 116 -6.25 5.04 -16.54
C LYS A 116 -5.37 5.92 -15.69
N ARG A 117 -5.92 7.08 -15.29
CA ARG A 117 -5.36 7.85 -14.19
C ARG A 117 -5.58 7.13 -12.87
N MET A 118 -4.66 7.34 -11.94
CA MET A 118 -4.66 6.75 -10.61
C MET A 118 -5.91 7.14 -9.82
N ASP A 119 -6.40 8.36 -10.00
CA ASP A 119 -7.65 8.82 -9.36
C ASP A 119 -8.92 8.20 -9.97
N GLN A 120 -8.86 7.68 -11.19
CA GLN A 120 -9.93 6.99 -11.91
C GLN A 120 -9.87 5.47 -11.76
N LEU A 121 -8.77 4.95 -11.19
CA LEU A 121 -8.56 3.52 -11.01
C LEU A 121 -9.55 2.95 -9.99
N ASN A 122 -10.08 1.76 -10.28
CA ASN A 122 -11.02 1.05 -9.41
C ASN A 122 -10.43 -0.26 -8.91
N LYS A 123 -10.97 -0.76 -7.79
CA LYS A 123 -10.71 -2.13 -7.38
C LYS A 123 -11.13 -3.10 -8.49
N LYS A 124 -10.38 -4.19 -8.65
CA LYS A 124 -10.53 -5.21 -9.71
C LYS A 124 -10.17 -4.74 -11.13
N ASP A 125 -9.75 -3.49 -11.32
CA ASP A 125 -9.05 -3.13 -12.56
C ASP A 125 -7.74 -3.92 -12.62
N TRP A 126 -7.49 -4.59 -13.74
CA TRP A 126 -6.29 -5.40 -13.96
C TRP A 126 -5.19 -4.50 -14.52
N VAL A 127 -4.17 -4.24 -13.71
CA VAL A 127 -3.09 -3.31 -14.02
C VAL A 127 -1.80 -4.03 -14.34
N LEU A 128 -0.98 -3.42 -15.18
CA LEU A 128 0.34 -3.94 -15.53
C LEU A 128 1.28 -3.88 -14.32
N ALA A 129 1.92 -5.01 -14.05
CA ALA A 129 2.92 -5.18 -13.01
C ALA A 129 4.07 -6.04 -13.53
N VAL A 130 5.15 -6.09 -12.74
CA VAL A 130 6.31 -6.93 -13.00
C VAL A 130 6.31 -8.04 -11.95
N SER A 131 6.32 -9.29 -12.39
CA SER A 131 6.65 -10.44 -11.53
C SER A 131 8.16 -10.71 -11.58
N ASN A 132 8.62 -11.74 -10.87
CA ASN A 132 10.04 -12.12 -10.91
C ASN A 132 10.55 -12.45 -12.33
N ASN A 133 9.72 -13.01 -13.21
CA ASN A 133 10.21 -13.55 -14.49
C ASN A 133 9.43 -13.06 -15.73
N GLN A 134 8.36 -12.28 -15.54
CA GLN A 134 7.48 -11.87 -16.63
C GLN A 134 6.69 -10.61 -16.27
N LEU A 135 6.25 -9.87 -17.28
CA LEU A 135 5.17 -8.90 -17.13
C LEU A 135 3.86 -9.65 -16.90
N GLU A 136 3.03 -9.10 -16.02
CA GLU A 136 1.74 -9.68 -15.71
C GLU A 136 0.69 -8.58 -15.49
N TYR A 137 -0.57 -8.95 -15.72
CA TYR A 137 -1.69 -8.14 -15.29
C TYR A 137 -2.23 -8.73 -14.00
N VAL A 138 -2.37 -7.89 -12.98
CA VAL A 138 -2.88 -8.27 -11.66
C VAL A 138 -3.97 -7.29 -11.24
N PRO A 139 -5.02 -7.75 -10.53
CA PRO A 139 -6.09 -6.86 -10.10
C PRO A 139 -5.61 -5.92 -8.99
N VAL A 140 -6.14 -4.70 -8.97
CA VAL A 140 -6.11 -3.86 -7.77
C VAL A 140 -7.02 -4.47 -6.72
N GLU A 141 -6.44 -5.03 -5.67
CA GLU A 141 -7.18 -5.78 -4.64
C GLU A 141 -7.87 -4.83 -3.67
N PHE A 142 -7.12 -3.87 -3.16
CA PHE A 142 -7.60 -2.85 -2.22
C PHE A 142 -6.79 -1.57 -2.34
N TRP A 143 -7.24 -0.53 -1.62
CA TRP A 143 -6.54 0.74 -1.48
C TRP A 143 -5.99 0.83 -0.07
N LEU A 144 -4.69 1.01 0.08
CA LEU A 144 -4.11 1.38 1.37
C LEU A 144 -4.50 2.83 1.70
N HIS A 145 -4.32 3.74 0.74
CA HIS A 145 -4.78 5.12 0.80
C HIS A 145 -5.50 5.52 -0.49
N ARG A 146 -6.60 6.26 -0.33
CA ARG A 146 -7.31 6.94 -1.43
C ARG A 146 -8.00 8.17 -0.88
N ILE A 147 -7.26 9.28 -0.78
CA ILE A 147 -7.74 10.52 -0.16
C ILE A 147 -7.58 11.67 -1.17
N PRO A 148 -8.59 11.90 -2.04
CA PRO A 148 -8.51 12.89 -3.12
C PRO A 148 -8.30 14.33 -2.67
N SER A 149 -8.66 14.67 -1.42
CA SER A 149 -8.56 16.02 -0.87
C SER A 149 -7.26 16.30 -0.12
N GLN A 150 -6.41 15.29 0.08
CA GLN A 150 -5.18 15.44 0.87
C GLN A 150 -4.09 16.12 0.03
N GLU A 151 -3.62 17.28 0.46
CA GLU A 151 -2.41 17.88 -0.10
C GLU A 151 -1.15 17.18 0.46
N ALA A 152 -0.20 16.86 -0.41
CA ALA A 152 1.06 16.25 -0.05
C ALA A 152 2.20 16.74 -0.95
N GLU A 153 3.43 16.66 -0.45
CA GLU A 153 4.64 16.83 -1.24
C GLU A 153 5.05 15.47 -1.83
N PHE A 154 5.48 15.48 -3.09
CA PHE A 154 5.94 14.33 -3.85
C PHE A 154 7.33 14.62 -4.42
N ASN A 155 8.14 13.58 -4.53
CA ASN A 155 9.33 13.58 -5.38
C ASN A 155 8.88 13.42 -6.83
N GLU A 156 9.31 14.33 -7.70
CA GLU A 156 9.14 14.23 -9.15
C GLU A 156 10.47 13.79 -9.76
N PHE A 157 10.52 12.57 -10.28
CA PHE A 157 11.68 12.04 -11.00
C PHE A 157 11.40 12.07 -12.49
N GLU A 158 12.24 12.77 -13.24
CA GLU A 158 12.26 12.77 -14.69
C GLU A 158 13.40 11.88 -15.17
N MET A 159 13.09 10.93 -16.06
CA MET A 159 14.06 10.00 -16.62
C MET A 159 14.52 10.46 -18.00
N GLU A 160 15.69 9.99 -18.43
CA GLU A 160 16.32 10.32 -19.72
C GLU A 160 15.45 9.94 -20.94
N ASP A 161 14.56 8.95 -20.78
CA ASP A 161 13.59 8.54 -21.79
C ASP A 161 12.31 9.40 -21.82
N GLY A 162 12.29 10.51 -21.07
CA GLY A 162 11.19 11.46 -21.00
C GLY A 162 10.02 11.02 -20.11
N LYS A 163 10.08 9.85 -19.48
CA LYS A 163 9.07 9.43 -18.51
C LYS A 163 9.23 10.22 -17.20
N THR A 164 8.14 10.29 -16.43
CA THR A 164 8.15 10.97 -15.13
C THR A 164 7.31 10.18 -14.13
N ILE A 165 7.76 10.06 -12.89
CA ILE A 165 7.00 9.47 -11.80
C ILE A 165 6.97 10.42 -10.60
N LYS A 166 5.81 10.47 -9.92
CA LYS A 166 5.61 11.29 -8.72
C LYS A 166 5.14 10.46 -7.54
N ILE A 167 5.98 10.39 -6.51
CA ILE A 167 5.74 9.57 -5.33
C ILE A 167 6.20 10.26 -4.04
N THR A 168 5.52 10.00 -2.94
CA THR A 168 5.89 10.53 -1.62
C THR A 168 7.24 9.98 -1.13
N ASP A 169 7.89 10.67 -0.20
CA ASP A 169 9.26 10.39 0.26
C ASP A 169 9.52 8.95 0.68
N LYS A 170 8.55 8.33 1.35
CA LYS A 170 8.68 6.96 1.87
C LYS A 170 8.17 5.91 0.91
N HIS A 171 7.64 6.29 -0.24
CA HIS A 171 7.24 5.33 -1.26
C HIS A 171 8.44 4.52 -1.73
N TYR A 172 8.29 3.19 -1.83
CA TYR A 172 9.36 2.30 -2.25
C TYR A 172 9.51 2.24 -3.77
N ILE A 173 10.73 2.40 -4.27
CA ILE A 173 11.05 2.31 -5.69
C ILE A 173 12.32 1.48 -5.92
N PHE A 174 12.38 0.79 -7.06
CA PHE A 174 13.50 -0.07 -7.42
C PHE A 174 14.58 0.76 -8.12
N LYS A 175 15.70 0.97 -7.41
CA LYS A 175 16.86 1.69 -7.90
C LYS A 175 17.88 0.71 -8.50
N GLY A 176 18.38 1.03 -9.68
CA GLY A 176 19.46 0.30 -10.34
C GLY A 176 20.83 0.90 -10.09
N ASP A 177 21.88 0.16 -10.44
CA ASP A 177 23.28 0.54 -10.28
C ASP A 177 23.86 1.28 -11.50
N CYS A 178 23.02 1.57 -12.49
CA CYS A 178 23.33 2.21 -13.75
C CYS A 178 24.27 1.41 -14.68
N SER A 179 24.55 0.13 -14.39
CA SER A 179 25.48 -0.68 -15.17
C SER A 179 24.94 -1.10 -16.55
N ARG A 180 23.62 -1.02 -16.75
CA ARG A 180 22.90 -1.47 -17.96
C ARG A 180 22.31 -0.33 -18.78
N VAL A 181 22.46 0.92 -18.36
CA VAL A 181 22.00 2.09 -19.13
C VAL A 181 22.59 2.07 -20.55
N GLY A 182 21.72 2.13 -21.55
CA GLY A 182 22.11 2.13 -22.97
C GLY A 182 22.62 0.79 -23.51
N THR A 183 22.55 -0.30 -22.73
CA THR A 183 23.03 -1.64 -23.14
C THR A 183 21.94 -2.51 -23.78
N GLY A 184 20.73 -1.99 -23.93
CA GLY A 184 19.56 -2.70 -24.45
C GLY A 184 18.58 -3.12 -23.34
N PRO A 185 17.64 -4.04 -23.64
CA PRO A 185 16.71 -4.57 -22.66
C PRO A 185 17.41 -5.32 -21.51
N ILE A 186 16.77 -5.31 -20.34
CA ILE A 186 17.18 -6.11 -19.18
C ILE A 186 16.19 -7.26 -18.97
N GLU A 187 16.72 -8.42 -18.59
CA GLU A 187 15.88 -9.57 -18.25
C GLU A 187 15.18 -9.31 -16.90
N LEU A 188 13.87 -9.54 -16.81
CA LEU A 188 13.07 -9.20 -15.64
C LEU A 188 13.52 -9.93 -14.36
N ASN A 189 14.09 -11.13 -14.48
CA ASN A 189 14.67 -11.91 -13.38
C ASN A 189 15.96 -11.30 -12.80
N THR A 190 16.55 -10.32 -13.47
CA THR A 190 17.73 -9.57 -12.98
C THR A 190 17.36 -8.29 -12.24
N LEU A 191 16.07 -7.93 -12.21
CA LEU A 191 15.61 -6.77 -11.46
C LEU A 191 15.87 -6.95 -9.95
N PRO A 192 16.30 -5.88 -9.26
CA PRO A 192 16.53 -5.95 -7.83
C PRO A 192 15.22 -6.27 -7.10
N GLN A 193 15.34 -7.09 -6.05
CA GLN A 193 14.22 -7.41 -5.16
C GLN A 193 14.07 -6.38 -4.04
N ASP A 194 15.18 -5.74 -3.65
CA ASP A 194 15.19 -4.69 -2.65
C ASP A 194 14.77 -3.36 -3.28
N ALA A 195 13.95 -2.61 -2.55
CA ALA A 195 13.53 -1.26 -2.92
C ALA A 195 14.12 -0.24 -1.93
N VAL A 196 14.34 0.98 -2.42
CA VAL A 196 14.75 2.12 -1.60
C VAL A 196 13.59 3.07 -1.41
N PHE A 197 13.67 3.93 -0.39
CA PHE A 197 12.73 5.05 -0.29
C PHE A 197 12.99 6.06 -1.41
N ALA A 198 11.92 6.68 -1.90
CA ALA A 198 11.99 7.71 -2.92
C ALA A 198 12.94 8.85 -2.54
N ASP A 199 12.96 9.26 -1.27
CA ASP A 199 13.88 10.31 -0.78
C ASP A 199 15.38 9.94 -0.83
N GLN A 200 15.72 8.71 -1.19
CA GLN A 200 17.10 8.24 -1.42
C GLN A 200 17.49 8.26 -2.91
N VAL A 201 16.55 8.57 -3.80
CA VAL A 201 16.79 8.68 -5.24
C VAL A 201 17.14 10.13 -5.60
N HIS A 202 18.25 10.29 -6.33
CA HIS A 202 18.77 11.58 -6.75
C HIS A 202 18.99 11.61 -8.26
N ALA A 203 19.08 12.80 -8.84
CA ALA A 203 19.53 12.95 -10.23
C ALA A 203 20.92 12.28 -10.41
N GLY A 204 21.06 11.50 -11.47
CA GLY A 204 22.22 10.65 -11.75
C GLY A 204 22.03 9.18 -11.35
N ASP A 205 21.09 8.85 -10.47
CA ASP A 205 20.69 7.47 -10.18
C ASP A 205 19.91 6.86 -11.35
N CYS A 206 19.66 5.55 -11.31
CA CYS A 206 18.89 4.85 -12.33
C CYS A 206 17.67 4.14 -11.77
N LEU A 207 16.60 4.13 -12.55
CA LEU A 207 15.35 3.45 -12.29
C LEU A 207 15.03 2.54 -13.48
N TYR A 208 14.04 1.66 -13.31
CA TYR A 208 13.63 0.74 -14.36
C TYR A 208 12.36 1.24 -15.04
N THR A 209 12.43 1.43 -16.35
CA THR A 209 11.29 1.87 -17.17
C THR A 209 10.94 0.83 -18.22
N LEU A 210 9.66 0.75 -18.53
CA LEU A 210 9.12 -0.11 -19.57
C LEU A 210 9.00 0.69 -20.87
N ALA A 211 9.64 0.23 -21.94
CA ALA A 211 9.51 0.80 -23.27
C ALA A 211 8.17 0.42 -23.93
N GLU A 212 7.85 1.05 -25.05
CA GLU A 212 6.59 0.82 -25.78
C GLU A 212 6.46 -0.63 -26.28
N ASP A 213 7.58 -1.26 -26.61
CA ASP A 213 7.69 -2.66 -27.05
C ASP A 213 7.63 -3.68 -25.90
N LYS A 214 7.36 -3.21 -24.67
CA LYS A 214 7.30 -4.02 -23.44
C LYS A 214 8.65 -4.59 -22.99
N GLU A 215 9.75 -4.06 -23.50
CA GLU A 215 11.08 -4.35 -22.98
C GLU A 215 11.39 -3.44 -21.78
N MET A 216 11.98 -4.02 -20.74
CA MET A 216 12.40 -3.29 -19.55
C MET A 216 13.80 -2.72 -19.79
N HIS A 217 14.02 -1.48 -19.36
CA HIS A 217 15.31 -0.81 -19.47
C HIS A 217 15.69 -0.16 -18.14
N GLU A 218 16.99 -0.12 -17.87
CA GLU A 218 17.54 0.75 -16.84
C GLU A 218 17.78 2.14 -17.43
N VAL A 219 17.20 3.16 -16.82
CA VAL A 219 17.19 4.54 -17.32
C VAL A 219 17.61 5.50 -16.23
N ARG A 220 18.46 6.47 -16.58
CA ARG A 220 18.97 7.47 -15.67
C ARG A 220 17.90 8.51 -15.33
N VAL A 221 17.83 8.89 -14.05
CA VAL A 221 17.08 10.05 -13.56
C VAL A 221 17.88 11.31 -13.90
N VAL A 222 17.33 12.17 -14.75
CA VAL A 222 17.95 13.43 -15.17
C VAL A 222 17.57 14.60 -14.27
N ARG A 223 16.42 14.53 -13.61
CA ARG A 223 15.93 15.55 -12.68
C ARG A 223 15.19 14.90 -11.51
N ALA A 224 15.43 15.42 -10.30
CA ALA A 224 14.77 15.00 -9.08
C ALA A 224 14.35 16.26 -8.31
N ASP A 225 13.05 16.56 -8.31
CA ASP A 225 12.47 17.76 -7.72
C ASP A 225 11.38 17.43 -6.69
N LYS A 226 10.92 18.44 -5.96
CA LYS A 226 9.74 18.35 -5.10
C LYS A 226 8.56 19.10 -5.71
N VAL A 227 7.39 18.48 -5.68
CA VAL A 227 6.13 19.09 -6.13
C VAL A 227 5.02 18.86 -5.11
N THR A 228 4.21 19.88 -4.85
CA THR A 228 3.01 19.75 -4.01
C THR A 228 1.80 19.48 -4.89
N GLN A 229 1.05 18.42 -4.60
CA GLN A 229 -0.18 18.08 -5.30
C GLN A 229 -1.28 17.63 -4.33
N THR A 230 -2.52 17.75 -4.79
CA THR A 230 -3.70 17.28 -4.05
C THR A 230 -4.13 15.91 -4.54
N GLY A 231 -4.36 15.00 -3.60
CA GLY A 231 -4.77 13.62 -3.82
C GLY A 231 -3.63 12.63 -3.62
N ILE A 232 -3.77 11.74 -2.63
CA ILE A 232 -2.85 10.63 -2.39
C ILE A 232 -3.53 9.28 -2.67
N TYR A 233 -2.80 8.40 -3.36
CA TYR A 233 -3.31 7.14 -3.86
C TYR A 233 -2.27 6.03 -3.67
N ALA A 234 -2.66 4.92 -3.04
CA ALA A 234 -1.82 3.74 -2.83
C ALA A 234 -2.65 2.47 -3.15
N PRO A 235 -2.71 2.06 -4.44
CA PRO A 235 -3.36 0.81 -4.82
C PRO A 235 -2.48 -0.38 -4.42
N MET A 236 -3.10 -1.50 -4.09
CA MET A 236 -2.41 -2.73 -3.69
C MET A 236 -2.71 -3.83 -4.70
N THR A 237 -1.66 -4.54 -5.13
CA THR A 237 -1.74 -5.71 -6.02
C THR A 237 -1.12 -6.92 -5.32
N SER A 238 -1.48 -8.13 -5.77
CA SER A 238 -0.97 -9.38 -5.22
C SER A 238 0.54 -9.57 -5.40
N SER A 239 1.13 -9.01 -6.45
CA SER A 239 2.56 -9.11 -6.75
C SER A 239 3.44 -8.15 -5.95
N GLY A 240 2.81 -7.17 -5.30
CA GLY A 240 3.48 -6.09 -4.62
C GLY A 240 4.24 -5.11 -5.51
N ARG A 241 3.96 -5.17 -6.81
CA ARG A 241 4.59 -4.38 -7.85
C ARG A 241 3.53 -3.77 -8.76
N ILE A 242 3.86 -2.64 -9.36
CA ILE A 242 3.00 -1.93 -10.30
C ILE A 242 3.85 -1.11 -11.27
N VAL A 243 3.42 -0.99 -12.52
CA VAL A 243 4.02 -0.07 -13.49
C VAL A 243 3.20 1.20 -13.55
N VAL A 244 3.80 2.34 -13.17
CA VAL A 244 3.16 3.65 -13.12
C VAL A 244 3.94 4.63 -13.99
N ASN A 245 3.26 5.29 -14.93
CA ASN A 245 3.89 6.13 -15.97
C ASN A 245 5.02 5.41 -16.74
N GLY A 246 4.89 4.09 -16.91
CA GLY A 246 5.94 3.26 -17.51
C GLY A 246 7.15 3.04 -16.61
N VAL A 247 7.08 3.33 -15.31
CA VAL A 247 8.16 3.10 -14.34
C VAL A 247 7.79 1.95 -13.41
N HIS A 248 8.74 1.05 -13.19
CA HIS A 248 8.59 -0.05 -12.26
C HIS A 248 8.68 0.44 -10.80
N ALA A 249 7.59 0.28 -10.05
CA ALA A 249 7.48 0.75 -8.67
C ALA A 249 6.94 -0.36 -7.76
N SER A 250 7.17 -0.20 -6.45
CA SER A 250 6.50 -1.02 -5.46
C SER A 250 5.06 -0.57 -5.30
N CYS A 251 4.16 -1.50 -5.00
CA CYS A 251 2.84 -1.16 -4.47
C CYS A 251 2.68 -1.65 -3.02
N HIS A 252 3.72 -2.24 -2.42
CA HIS A 252 3.72 -2.65 -1.01
C HIS A 252 4.36 -1.61 -0.10
N ASN A 253 3.79 -1.49 1.10
CA ASN A 253 4.56 -1.05 2.25
C ASN A 253 5.40 -2.24 2.72
N ILE A 254 6.58 -2.45 2.10
CA ILE A 254 7.47 -3.53 2.53
C ILE A 254 7.91 -3.21 3.96
N LEU A 255 7.27 -3.88 4.93
CA LEU A 255 7.98 -4.39 6.09
C LEU A 255 9.08 -5.24 5.49
N GLN A 256 10.33 -4.74 5.53
CA GLN A 256 11.47 -5.55 5.16
C GLN A 256 11.38 -6.83 5.99
N GLU A 257 11.07 -7.96 5.35
CA GLU A 257 11.34 -9.25 5.92
C GLU A 257 12.87 -9.40 5.97
N HIS A 258 13.48 -8.77 6.96
CA HIS A 258 14.60 -9.43 7.59
C HIS A 258 14.02 -10.74 8.11
N THR A 259 14.28 -11.81 7.37
CA THR A 259 14.25 -13.15 7.92
C THR A 259 14.89 -13.07 9.29
N SER A 260 14.06 -13.14 10.33
CA SER A 260 14.53 -13.25 11.70
C SER A 260 15.05 -14.67 11.80
N GLY A 261 16.28 -14.87 11.30
CA GLY A 261 17.04 -16.07 11.54
C GLY A 261 17.14 -16.25 13.05
N HIS A 262 16.52 -17.32 13.54
CA HIS A 262 16.90 -18.07 14.73
C HIS A 262 17.45 -17.27 15.93
N ALA A 263 16.63 -17.12 16.97
CA ALA A 263 17.08 -17.27 18.36
C ALA A 263 15.89 -17.52 19.28
N PHE A 264 15.47 -18.78 19.41
CA PHE A 264 14.87 -19.25 20.65
C PHE A 264 16.01 -19.82 21.50
N PHE A 265 16.30 -19.16 22.62
CA PHE A 265 17.15 -19.69 23.70
C PHE A 265 16.30 -20.51 24.67
#